data_AF-A0A0L0UTI6-F1
#
_entry.id   AF-A0A0L0UTI6-F1
#
_cell.length_a   1.000
_cell.length_b   1.000
_cell.length_c   1.000
_cell.angle_alpha   90.00
_cell.angle_beta   90.00
_cell.angle_gamma   90.00
#
_symmetry.space_group_name_H-M   'P 1'
#
loop_
_entity.id
_entity.type
_entity.pdbx_description
1 polymer ?
#
loop_
_entity_poly.entity_id
_entity_poly.type
_entity_poly.pdbx_seq_one_letter_code
_entity_poly.pdbx_strand_id
1 'polypeptide(L)'
;MSSQSISDVVNLTYERFCSRKATTSPLATHSPAHKNLLLRVLDFATVIEAKRAMQAGDTGRLMYMWEQWAVMGQALPKLPHYSRHLPRLILLIKYILPPSLARIIRSTLLISPTGRHNHFVATNFYLEIQNYWLKYFFNHSGIGTDIERLKEVFSINIPILRFLLQMLKTESGANVTHQSHKNHLNTKALNNFIRMAIRESMTEVPGGTYTPDAIPDMYTEGVVKLQKEFTARGLERFKPNSDGIYQLQDELDKMELDLKQIDVLSEHLSSSSNSSVDD
;
A
#
# COMPACT_ATOMS: atom_id res chain seq x y z
N MET A 1 -16.80 4.23 -31.32
CA MET A 1 -16.41 2.84 -30.98
C MET A 1 -17.53 2.21 -30.18
N SER A 2 -17.92 0.97 -30.49
CA SER A 2 -18.89 0.23 -29.67
C SER A 2 -18.24 -0.28 -28.39
N SER A 3 -19.06 -0.56 -27.36
CA SER A 3 -18.56 -1.15 -26.10
C SER A 3 -17.83 -2.48 -26.35
N GLN A 4 -18.34 -3.30 -27.27
CA GLN A 4 -17.71 -4.57 -27.65
C GLN A 4 -16.32 -4.37 -28.26
N SER A 5 -16.18 -3.42 -29.20
CA SER A 5 -14.89 -3.08 -29.79
C SER A 5 -13.86 -2.62 -28.75
N ILE A 6 -14.29 -1.90 -27.70
CA ILE A 6 -13.41 -1.51 -26.61
C ILE A 6 -12.95 -2.74 -25.81
N SER A 7 -13.89 -3.62 -25.44
CA SER A 7 -13.57 -4.87 -24.73
C SER A 7 -12.62 -5.76 -25.51
N ASP A 8 -12.81 -5.87 -26.82
CA ASP A 8 -11.93 -6.66 -27.70
C ASP A 8 -10.51 -6.09 -27.71
N VAL A 9 -10.37 -4.77 -27.80
CA VAL A 9 -9.06 -4.09 -27.74
C VAL A 9 -8.39 -4.29 -26.38
N VAL A 10 -9.15 -4.22 -25.29
CA VAL A 10 -8.62 -4.45 -23.94
C VAL A 10 -8.13 -5.89 -23.79
N ASN A 11 -8.93 -6.88 -24.20
CA ASN A 11 -8.55 -8.29 -24.14
C ASN A 11 -7.32 -8.58 -25.00
N LEU A 12 -7.28 -8.04 -26.22
CA LEU A 12 -6.13 -8.18 -27.11
C LEU A 12 -4.86 -7.58 -26.49
N THR A 13 -4.98 -6.42 -25.86
CA THR A 13 -3.86 -5.74 -25.17
C THR A 13 -3.38 -6.59 -23.98
N TYR A 14 -4.30 -7.12 -23.18
CA TYR A 14 -3.98 -7.99 -22.06
C TYR A 14 -3.23 -9.25 -22.53
N GLU A 15 -3.78 -9.98 -23.50
CA GLU A 15 -3.16 -11.21 -24.02
C GLU A 15 -1.77 -10.96 -24.59
N ARG A 16 -1.56 -9.84 -25.30
CA ARG A 16 -0.28 -9.52 -25.95
C ARG A 16 0.79 -8.96 -25.01
N PHE A 17 0.41 -8.22 -23.97
CA PHE A 17 1.38 -7.44 -23.18
C PHE A 17 1.36 -7.72 -21.67
N CYS A 18 0.21 -8.14 -21.12
CA CYS A 18 0.03 -8.25 -19.68
C CYS A 18 -0.22 -9.69 -19.19
N SER A 19 -0.30 -10.66 -20.11
CA SER A 19 -0.52 -12.07 -19.78
C SER A 19 0.81 -12.77 -19.49
N ARG A 20 0.75 -13.84 -18.69
CA ARG A 20 1.91 -14.74 -18.51
C ARG A 20 2.34 -15.40 -19.83
N LYS A 21 1.38 -15.66 -20.73
CA LYS A 21 1.68 -16.23 -22.04
C LYS A 21 2.54 -15.29 -22.88
N ALA A 22 2.33 -13.97 -22.77
CA ALA A 22 3.15 -12.97 -23.44
C ALA A 22 4.61 -13.05 -22.98
N THR A 23 4.85 -13.14 -21.67
CA THR A 23 6.22 -13.18 -21.11
C THR A 23 6.96 -14.48 -21.40
N THR A 24 6.25 -15.57 -21.72
CA THR A 24 6.80 -16.85 -22.14
C THR A 24 6.72 -17.08 -23.65
N SER A 25 6.37 -16.06 -24.44
CA SER A 25 6.27 -16.19 -25.89
C SER A 25 7.65 -16.48 -26.51
N PRO A 26 7.70 -17.09 -27.72
CA PRO A 26 8.97 -17.29 -28.43
C PRO A 26 9.75 -15.98 -28.59
N LEU A 27 9.04 -14.89 -28.91
CA LEU A 27 9.65 -13.56 -29.04
C LEU A 27 10.26 -13.08 -27.72
N ALA A 28 9.55 -13.19 -26.59
CA ALA A 28 10.08 -12.81 -25.29
C ALA A 28 11.25 -13.71 -24.83
N THR A 29 11.31 -14.95 -25.31
CA THR A 29 12.40 -15.88 -25.00
C THR A 29 13.67 -15.54 -25.78
N HIS A 30 13.54 -15.14 -27.05
CA HIS A 30 14.68 -14.83 -27.92
C HIS A 30 15.11 -13.36 -27.92
N SER A 31 14.24 -12.42 -27.54
CA SER A 31 14.52 -10.98 -27.52
C SER A 31 14.49 -10.42 -26.09
N PRO A 32 15.65 -10.12 -25.48
CA PRO A 32 15.73 -9.45 -24.18
C PRO A 32 15.01 -8.09 -24.17
N ALA A 33 15.10 -7.34 -25.28
CA ALA A 33 14.43 -6.04 -25.43
C ALA A 33 12.91 -6.16 -25.25
N HIS A 34 12.31 -7.13 -25.95
CA HIS A 34 10.86 -7.37 -25.88
C HIS A 34 10.45 -7.83 -24.49
N LYS A 35 11.19 -8.78 -23.89
CA LYS A 35 10.91 -9.25 -22.53
C LYS A 35 10.99 -8.12 -21.51
N ASN A 36 12.00 -7.26 -21.61
CA ASN A 36 12.16 -6.09 -20.73
C ASN A 36 10.99 -5.11 -20.84
N LEU A 37 10.46 -4.91 -22.05
CA LEU A 37 9.26 -4.09 -22.25
C LEU A 37 8.05 -4.70 -21.54
N LEU A 38 7.81 -6.00 -21.72
CA LEU A 38 6.69 -6.71 -21.07
C LEU A 38 6.78 -6.59 -19.54
N LEU A 39 7.95 -6.86 -18.96
CA LEU A 39 8.19 -6.72 -17.53
C LEU A 39 7.94 -5.29 -17.05
N ARG A 40 8.42 -4.28 -17.80
CA ARG A 40 8.17 -2.88 -17.47
C ARG A 40 6.68 -2.53 -17.47
N VAL A 41 5.92 -3.03 -18.45
CA VAL A 41 4.47 -2.80 -18.52
C VAL A 41 3.76 -3.44 -17.33
N LEU A 42 4.13 -4.68 -16.99
CA LEU A 42 3.58 -5.40 -15.83
C LEU A 42 3.89 -4.69 -14.51
N ASP A 43 5.15 -4.35 -14.27
CA ASP A 43 5.58 -3.67 -13.04
C ASP A 43 4.87 -2.32 -12.91
N PHE A 44 4.78 -1.55 -13.99
CA PHE A 44 4.12 -0.24 -13.97
C PHE A 44 2.60 -0.36 -13.78
N ALA A 45 1.97 -1.44 -14.27
CA ALA A 45 0.56 -1.71 -14.05
C ALA A 45 0.24 -1.84 -12.55
N THR A 46 1.13 -2.47 -11.76
CA THR A 46 0.95 -2.57 -10.30
C THR A 46 0.94 -1.20 -9.61
N VAL A 47 1.78 -0.27 -10.09
CA VAL A 47 1.85 1.11 -9.57
C VAL A 47 0.59 1.90 -9.92
N ILE A 48 0.10 1.75 -11.16
CA ILE A 48 -1.15 2.38 -11.59
C ILE A 48 -2.33 1.85 -10.75
N GLU A 49 -2.38 0.55 -10.53
CA GLU A 49 -3.43 -0.09 -9.75
C GLU A 49 -3.41 0.37 -8.29
N ALA A 50 -2.25 0.36 -7.64
CA ALA A 50 -2.11 0.87 -6.27
C ALA A 50 -2.53 2.34 -6.16
N LYS A 51 -2.18 3.18 -7.15
CA LYS A 51 -2.62 4.58 -7.20
C LYS A 51 -4.14 4.69 -7.32
N ARG A 52 -4.77 3.92 -8.20
CA ARG A 52 -6.22 3.92 -8.41
C ARG A 52 -6.96 3.41 -7.17
N ALA A 53 -6.48 2.34 -6.56
CA ALA A 53 -7.01 1.78 -5.32
C ALA A 53 -6.94 2.82 -4.19
N MET A 54 -5.77 3.47 -4.03
CA MET A 54 -5.59 4.54 -3.04
C MET A 54 -6.55 5.70 -3.28
N GLN A 55 -6.69 6.19 -4.52
CA GLN A 55 -7.61 7.28 -4.84
C GLN A 55 -9.07 6.92 -4.57
N ALA A 56 -9.46 5.68 -4.86
CA ALA A 56 -10.81 5.16 -4.63
C ALA A 56 -11.10 4.89 -3.14
N GLY A 57 -10.09 4.91 -2.26
CA GLY A 57 -10.23 4.51 -0.86
C GLY A 57 -10.35 2.99 -0.67
N ASP A 58 -10.00 2.20 -1.68
CA ASP A 58 -10.11 0.74 -1.65
C ASP A 58 -8.86 0.10 -1.04
N THR A 59 -8.95 -0.16 0.27
CA THR A 59 -7.86 -0.74 1.05
C THR A 59 -7.65 -2.23 0.76
N GLY A 60 -8.67 -2.92 0.22
CA GLY A 60 -8.56 -4.32 -0.18
C GLY A 60 -7.69 -4.49 -1.42
N ARG A 61 -7.97 -3.70 -2.48
CA ARG A 61 -7.15 -3.66 -3.70
C ARG A 61 -5.72 -3.19 -3.40
N LEU A 62 -5.57 -2.21 -2.52
CA LEU A 62 -4.25 -1.74 -2.08
C LEU A 62 -3.47 -2.86 -1.35
N MET A 63 -4.13 -3.60 -0.45
CA MET A 63 -3.51 -4.73 0.26
C MET A 63 -3.05 -5.82 -0.71
N TYR A 64 -3.85 -6.13 -1.73
CA TYR A 64 -3.47 -7.10 -2.76
C TYR A 64 -2.20 -6.67 -3.52
N MET A 65 -2.07 -5.37 -3.87
CA MET A 65 -0.83 -4.85 -4.48
C MET A 65 0.36 -4.92 -3.52
N TRP A 66 0.16 -4.63 -2.23
CA TRP A 66 1.21 -4.74 -1.23
C TRP A 66 1.73 -6.17 -1.07
N GLU A 67 0.89 -7.19 -1.21
CA GLU A 67 1.33 -8.59 -1.21
C GLU A 67 2.26 -8.91 -2.38
N GLN A 68 1.94 -8.41 -3.57
CA GLN A 68 2.82 -8.58 -4.74
C GLN A 68 4.15 -7.86 -4.52
N TRP A 69 4.11 -6.62 -4.02
CA TRP A 69 5.31 -5.84 -3.74
C TRP A 69 6.15 -6.38 -2.58
N ALA A 70 5.53 -7.05 -1.60
CA ALA A 70 6.23 -7.72 -0.52
C ALA A 70 7.14 -8.85 -1.05
N VAL A 71 6.70 -9.55 -2.10
CA VAL A 71 7.51 -10.56 -2.80
C VAL A 71 8.57 -9.90 -3.68
N MET A 72 8.17 -8.98 -4.57
CA MET A 72 9.12 -8.28 -5.47
C MET A 72 10.22 -7.55 -4.70
N GLY A 73 9.88 -6.95 -3.56
CA GLY A 73 10.80 -6.22 -2.70
C GLY A 73 11.97 -7.06 -2.17
N GLN A 74 11.85 -8.39 -2.12
CA GLN A 74 12.96 -9.27 -1.74
C GLN A 74 14.03 -9.36 -2.84
N ALA A 75 13.63 -9.21 -4.10
CA ALA A 75 14.55 -9.19 -5.23
C ALA A 75 15.27 -7.84 -5.37
N LEU A 76 14.61 -6.74 -5.01
CA LEU A 76 15.07 -5.37 -5.23
C LEU A 76 16.23 -4.98 -4.28
N PRO A 77 17.40 -4.56 -4.80
CA PRO A 77 18.59 -4.31 -3.99
C PRO A 77 18.52 -3.04 -3.12
N LYS A 78 17.68 -2.06 -3.48
CA LYS A 78 17.66 -0.72 -2.86
C LYS A 78 16.49 -0.48 -1.90
N LEU A 79 15.82 -1.53 -1.43
CA LEU A 79 14.64 -1.42 -0.55
C LEU A 79 14.72 -2.27 0.74
N PRO A 80 15.81 -2.24 1.51
CA PRO A 80 16.01 -3.15 2.66
C PRO A 80 14.99 -2.95 3.78
N HIS A 81 14.55 -1.72 4.02
CA HIS A 81 13.54 -1.43 5.05
C HIS A 81 12.17 -1.93 4.61
N TYR A 82 11.72 -1.55 3.41
CA TYR A 82 10.40 -1.92 2.92
C TYR A 82 10.25 -3.43 2.69
N SER A 83 11.30 -4.11 2.20
CA SER A 83 11.30 -5.56 2.04
C SER A 83 11.17 -6.32 3.36
N ARG A 84 11.51 -5.70 4.50
CA ARG A 84 11.30 -6.27 5.84
C ARG A 84 9.98 -5.86 6.47
N HIS A 85 9.65 -4.57 6.44
CA HIS A 85 8.51 -4.02 7.17
C HIS A 85 7.16 -4.27 6.48
N LEU A 86 7.11 -4.25 5.15
CA LEU A 86 5.86 -4.46 4.43
C LEU A 86 5.29 -5.88 4.64
N PRO A 87 6.07 -6.97 4.50
CA PRO A 87 5.56 -8.31 4.82
C PRO A 87 5.08 -8.44 6.27
N ARG A 88 5.79 -7.84 7.24
CA ARG A 88 5.40 -7.84 8.66
C ARG A 88 4.03 -7.18 8.85
N LEU A 89 3.82 -6.01 8.23
CA LEU A 89 2.55 -5.28 8.31
C LEU A 89 1.39 -6.09 7.70
N ILE A 90 1.62 -6.72 6.55
CA ILE A 90 0.61 -7.56 5.90
C ILE A 90 0.26 -8.74 6.81
N LEU A 91 1.25 -9.44 7.33
CA LEU A 91 1.03 -10.58 8.24
C LEU A 91 0.28 -10.16 9.51
N LEU A 92 0.66 -9.02 10.08
CA LEU A 92 0.00 -8.44 11.23
C LEU A 92 -1.49 -8.19 10.96
N ILE A 93 -1.81 -7.51 9.86
CA ILE A 93 -3.19 -7.14 9.52
C ILE A 93 -4.04 -8.35 9.09
N LYS A 94 -3.47 -9.31 8.37
CA LYS A 94 -4.24 -10.43 7.79
C LYS A 94 -4.39 -11.63 8.72
N TYR A 95 -3.38 -11.93 9.53
CA TYR A 95 -3.32 -13.22 10.23
C TYR A 95 -3.17 -13.12 11.74
N ILE A 96 -2.70 -11.98 12.29
CA ILE A 96 -2.36 -11.88 13.71
C ILE A 96 -3.39 -11.04 14.47
N LEU A 97 -3.79 -9.89 13.93
CA LEU A 97 -4.74 -9.03 14.63
C LEU A 97 -6.15 -9.61 14.63
N PRO A 98 -6.92 -9.41 15.73
CA PRO A 98 -8.34 -9.71 15.75
C PRO A 98 -9.07 -9.00 14.58
N PRO A 99 -10.09 -9.63 13.96
CA PRO A 99 -10.77 -9.08 12.78
C PRO A 99 -11.29 -7.64 12.97
N SER A 100 -11.76 -7.32 14.18
CA SER A 100 -12.22 -5.98 14.57
C SER A 100 -11.10 -4.94 14.47
N LEU A 101 -9.93 -5.22 15.04
CA LEU A 101 -8.77 -4.33 15.05
C LEU A 101 -8.15 -4.23 13.65
N ALA A 102 -8.05 -5.35 12.93
CA ALA A 102 -7.59 -5.37 11.55
C ALA A 102 -8.47 -4.50 10.64
N ARG A 103 -9.79 -4.47 10.89
CA ARG A 103 -10.73 -3.61 10.16
C ARG A 103 -10.48 -2.13 10.48
N ILE A 104 -10.26 -1.79 11.74
CA ILE A 104 -9.94 -0.41 12.15
C ILE A 104 -8.66 0.05 11.45
N ILE A 105 -7.56 -0.71 11.55
CA ILE A 105 -6.30 -0.35 10.92
C ILE A 105 -6.47 -0.18 9.41
N ARG A 106 -7.15 -1.13 8.73
CA ARG A 106 -7.41 -1.00 7.29
C ARG A 106 -8.19 0.28 6.98
N SER A 107 -9.22 0.60 7.75
CA SER A 107 -10.02 1.81 7.55
C SER A 107 -9.26 3.11 7.80
N THR A 108 -8.19 3.09 8.61
CA THR A 108 -7.37 4.28 8.90
C THR A 108 -6.15 4.42 8.00
N LEU A 109 -5.88 3.47 7.10
CA LEU A 109 -4.76 3.58 6.13
C LEU A 109 -4.96 4.75 5.16
N LEU A 110 -6.21 4.98 4.76
CA LEU A 110 -6.59 5.98 3.76
C LEU A 110 -7.60 6.95 4.36
N ILE A 111 -7.44 8.24 4.03
CA ILE A 111 -8.35 9.31 4.42
C ILE A 111 -8.75 10.11 3.18
N SER A 112 -9.96 10.65 3.15
CA SER A 112 -10.38 11.63 2.15
C SER A 112 -10.50 13.01 2.79
N PRO A 113 -9.46 13.87 2.74
CA PRO A 113 -9.47 15.17 3.40
C PRO A 113 -10.56 16.11 2.90
N THR A 114 -11.01 15.92 1.67
CA THR A 114 -12.02 16.77 1.02
C THR A 114 -13.40 16.14 0.97
N GLY A 115 -13.54 14.87 1.39
CA GLY A 115 -14.76 14.09 1.22
C GLY A 115 -15.13 13.77 -0.24
N ARG A 116 -14.33 14.22 -1.23
CA ARG A 116 -14.63 13.99 -2.64
C ARG A 116 -14.35 12.55 -3.05
N HIS A 117 -15.15 12.05 -3.98
CA HIS A 117 -14.91 10.77 -4.61
C HIS A 117 -13.55 10.78 -5.36
N ASN A 118 -12.85 9.65 -5.36
CA ASN A 118 -11.52 9.48 -5.95
C ASN A 118 -10.42 10.44 -5.42
N HIS A 119 -10.59 10.98 -4.22
CA HIS A 119 -9.64 11.89 -3.57
C HIS A 119 -9.11 11.36 -2.23
N PHE A 120 -9.15 10.04 -2.04
CA PHE A 120 -8.48 9.42 -0.91
C PHE A 120 -6.96 9.51 -1.09
N VAL A 121 -6.27 9.67 0.04
CA VAL A 121 -4.82 9.70 0.15
C VAL A 121 -4.39 8.88 1.35
N ALA A 122 -3.14 8.43 1.35
CA ALA A 122 -2.58 7.76 2.52
C ALA A 122 -2.58 8.70 3.75
N THR A 123 -2.90 8.17 4.92
CA THR A 123 -2.93 8.94 6.16
C THR A 123 -1.58 9.56 6.47
N ASN A 124 -0.48 8.84 6.24
CA ASN A 124 0.88 9.38 6.39
C ASN A 124 1.13 10.58 5.46
N PHE A 125 0.69 10.51 4.20
CA PHE A 125 0.81 11.63 3.27
C PHE A 125 0.01 12.86 3.74
N TYR A 126 -1.19 12.64 4.28
CA TYR A 126 -1.96 13.73 4.85
C TYR A 126 -1.29 14.35 6.09
N LEU A 127 -0.70 13.52 6.95
CA LEU A 127 0.11 13.98 8.09
C LEU A 127 1.33 14.79 7.65
N GLU A 128 2.01 14.40 6.58
CA GLU A 128 3.11 15.18 5.98
C GLU A 128 2.64 16.56 5.52
N ILE A 129 1.45 16.65 4.92
CA ILE A 129 0.84 17.95 4.57
C ILE A 129 0.58 18.78 5.83
N GLN A 130 0.02 18.19 6.90
CA GLN A 130 -0.20 18.93 8.16
C GLN A 130 1.12 19.43 8.74
N ASN A 131 2.15 18.59 8.76
CA ASN A 131 3.49 18.94 9.24
C ASN A 131 4.13 20.06 8.40
N TYR A 132 3.91 20.07 7.09
CA TYR A 132 4.34 21.17 6.22
C TYR A 132 3.70 22.50 6.65
N TRP A 133 2.38 22.52 6.83
CA TRP A 133 1.66 23.73 7.23
C TRP A 133 2.07 24.20 8.63
N LEU A 134 2.26 23.27 9.56
CA LEU A 134 2.76 23.59 10.90
C LEU A 134 4.11 24.32 10.83
N LYS A 135 5.04 23.82 10.02
CA LYS A 135 6.33 24.48 9.75
C LYS A 135 6.17 25.82 9.05
N TYR A 136 5.23 25.91 8.11
CA TYR A 136 4.93 27.17 7.42
C TYR A 136 4.47 28.24 8.42
N PHE A 137 3.51 27.95 9.30
CA PHE A 137 3.06 28.89 10.32
C PHE A 137 4.19 29.28 11.26
N PHE A 138 4.95 28.30 11.78
CA PHE A 138 6.08 28.58 12.66
C PHE A 138 7.08 29.56 12.05
N ASN A 139 7.47 29.38 10.78
CA ASN A 139 8.45 30.23 10.11
C ASN A 139 7.93 31.64 9.80
N HIS A 140 6.61 31.86 9.79
CA HIS A 140 5.99 33.14 9.44
C HIS A 140 5.35 33.85 10.64
N SER A 141 5.40 33.28 11.85
CA SER A 141 4.84 33.87 13.08
C SER A 141 5.83 34.75 13.87
N GLY A 142 7.06 34.96 13.37
CA GLY A 142 8.03 35.91 13.94
C GLY A 142 8.66 35.47 15.27
N ILE A 143 9.39 36.38 15.93
CA ILE A 143 10.24 36.14 17.11
C ILE A 143 9.46 35.67 18.36
N GLY A 144 8.12 35.78 18.37
CA GLY A 144 7.25 35.43 19.50
C GLY A 144 6.54 34.07 19.40
N THR A 145 6.98 33.17 18.51
CA THR A 145 6.28 31.89 18.31
C THR A 145 6.62 30.89 19.42
N ASP A 146 5.70 30.74 20.37
CA ASP A 146 5.79 29.74 21.43
C ASP A 146 5.55 28.32 20.86
N ILE A 147 6.51 27.42 21.10
CA ILE A 147 6.48 26.02 20.66
C ILE A 147 5.35 25.26 21.35
N GLU A 148 5.07 25.54 22.62
CA GLU A 148 3.98 24.88 23.36
C GLU A 148 2.64 25.23 22.73
N ARG A 149 2.43 26.52 22.44
CA ARG A 149 1.24 26.98 21.72
C ARG A 149 1.15 26.40 20.30
N LEU A 150 2.27 26.27 19.57
CA LEU A 150 2.31 25.62 18.26
C LEU A 150 1.84 24.15 18.33
N LYS A 151 2.32 23.43 19.34
CA LYS A 151 1.99 22.03 19.56
C LYS A 151 0.54 21.84 20.03
N GLU A 152 0.08 22.61 20.99
CA GLU A 152 -1.20 22.37 21.67
C GLU A 152 -2.37 23.07 21.00
N VAL A 153 -2.14 24.22 20.36
CA VAL A 153 -3.20 25.03 19.75
C VAL A 153 -3.14 24.94 18.22
N PHE A 154 -1.98 25.21 17.60
CA PHE A 154 -1.93 25.31 16.14
C PHE A 154 -2.04 23.95 15.45
N SER A 155 -1.39 22.90 15.97
CA SER A 155 -1.33 21.58 15.32
C SER A 155 -2.70 20.97 15.02
N ILE A 156 -3.64 21.08 15.96
CA ILE A 156 -5.01 20.57 15.84
C ILE A 156 -5.85 21.45 14.89
N ASN A 157 -5.54 22.76 14.84
CA ASN A 157 -6.29 23.75 14.10
C ASN A 157 -5.75 24.03 12.68
N ILE A 158 -4.68 23.34 12.23
CA ILE A 158 -4.11 23.53 10.89
C ILE A 158 -5.16 23.48 9.76
N PRO A 159 -6.13 22.54 9.74
CA PRO A 159 -7.14 22.52 8.69
C PRO A 159 -7.98 23.81 8.65
N ILE A 160 -8.36 24.33 9.82
CA ILE A 160 -9.16 25.56 9.96
C ILE A 160 -8.34 26.78 9.53
N LEU A 161 -7.10 26.89 10.02
CA LEU A 161 -6.20 27.99 9.69
C LEU A 161 -5.90 28.05 8.18
N ARG A 162 -5.66 26.89 7.55
CA ARG A 162 -5.48 26.78 6.11
C ARG A 162 -6.73 27.23 5.36
N PHE A 163 -7.91 26.82 5.83
CA PHE A 163 -9.18 27.22 5.22
C PHE A 163 -9.38 28.74 5.30
N LEU A 164 -9.12 29.36 6.46
CA LEU A 164 -9.21 30.81 6.66
C LEU A 164 -8.24 31.57 5.75
N LEU A 165 -6.98 31.13 5.64
CA LEU A 165 -6.01 31.75 4.73
C LEU A 165 -6.45 31.67 3.26
N GLN A 166 -7.01 30.53 2.85
CA GLN A 166 -7.53 30.36 1.50
C GLN A 166 -8.72 31.29 1.24
N MET A 167 -9.60 31.47 2.23
CA MET A 167 -10.72 32.39 2.14
C MET A 167 -10.26 33.83 2.00
N LEU A 168 -9.38 34.30 2.89
CA LEU A 168 -8.81 35.65 2.83
C LEU A 168 -8.13 35.93 1.48
N LYS A 169 -7.37 34.96 0.97
CA LYS A 169 -6.72 35.08 -0.34
C LYS A 169 -7.74 35.24 -1.48
N THR A 170 -8.85 34.51 -1.40
CA THR A 170 -9.94 34.58 -2.39
C THR A 170 -10.66 35.93 -2.31
N GLU A 171 -10.97 36.41 -1.11
CA GLU A 171 -11.60 37.73 -0.89
C GLU A 171 -10.70 38.89 -1.31
N SER A 172 -9.38 38.74 -1.19
CA SER A 172 -8.39 39.73 -1.63
C SER A 172 -8.24 39.81 -3.16
N GLY A 173 -9.04 39.04 -3.93
CA GLY A 173 -8.96 38.98 -5.39
C GLY A 173 -7.75 38.21 -5.93
N ALA A 174 -6.98 37.53 -5.07
CA ALA A 174 -5.86 36.72 -5.50
C ALA A 174 -6.36 35.36 -5.99
N ASN A 175 -5.98 35.01 -7.23
CA ASN A 175 -6.30 33.69 -7.77
C ASN A 175 -5.63 32.59 -6.95
N VAL A 176 -6.43 31.73 -6.32
CA VAL A 176 -5.95 30.51 -5.67
C VAL A 176 -5.67 29.48 -6.76
N THR A 177 -4.47 29.53 -7.35
CA THR A 177 -4.01 28.53 -8.31
C THR A 177 -3.59 27.26 -7.58
N HIS A 178 -4.47 26.26 -7.59
CA HIS A 178 -4.10 24.91 -7.20
C HIS A 178 -3.29 24.29 -8.35
N GLN A 179 -1.99 24.04 -8.14
CA GLN A 179 -1.20 23.31 -9.13
C GLN A 179 -1.66 21.85 -9.17
N SER A 180 -2.50 21.52 -10.14
CA SER A 180 -2.77 20.13 -10.49
C SER A 180 -1.92 19.74 -11.68
N HIS A 181 -0.88 18.93 -11.48
CA HIS A 181 -0.14 18.29 -12.58
C HIS A 181 -1.00 17.17 -13.17
N LYS A 182 -1.97 17.53 -13.99
CA LYS A 182 -2.70 16.56 -14.80
C LYS A 182 -1.87 16.26 -16.05
N ASN A 183 -1.43 15.02 -16.19
CA ASN A 183 -0.78 14.57 -17.42
C ASN A 183 -1.84 14.51 -18.54
N HIS A 184 -1.88 15.55 -19.38
CA HIS A 184 -2.74 15.59 -20.54
C HIS A 184 -2.06 14.90 -21.73
N LEU A 185 -2.48 13.66 -22.02
CA LEU A 185 -2.07 12.94 -23.22
C LEU A 185 -2.83 13.50 -24.43
N ASN A 186 -2.18 14.37 -25.19
CA ASN A 186 -2.73 14.88 -26.44
C ASN A 186 -2.43 13.94 -27.63
N THR A 187 -3.21 14.05 -28.70
CA THR A 187 -3.05 13.22 -29.91
C THR A 187 -1.64 13.36 -30.52
N LYS A 188 -1.04 14.55 -30.43
CA LYS A 188 0.33 14.79 -30.90
C LYS A 188 1.36 13.96 -30.12
N ALA A 189 1.25 13.90 -28.80
CA ALA A 189 2.12 13.13 -27.93
C ALA A 189 1.96 11.63 -28.19
N LEU A 190 0.72 11.15 -28.36
CA LEU A 190 0.45 9.76 -28.73
C LEU A 190 1.06 9.41 -30.09
N ASN A 191 0.86 10.25 -31.11
CA ASN A 191 1.45 10.02 -32.43
C ASN A 191 2.98 10.06 -32.39
N ASN A 192 3.58 10.97 -31.62
CA ASN A 192 5.03 11.02 -31.44
C ASN A 192 5.56 9.77 -30.74
N PHE A 193 4.84 9.28 -29.71
CA PHE A 193 5.17 8.03 -29.04
C PHE A 193 5.10 6.85 -30.01
N ILE A 194 4.03 6.73 -30.81
CA ILE A 194 3.88 5.65 -31.80
C ILE A 194 5.03 5.69 -32.82
N ARG A 195 5.37 6.87 -33.34
CA ARG A 195 6.51 7.03 -34.28
C ARG A 195 7.83 6.58 -33.65
N MET A 196 8.08 6.93 -32.40
CA MET A 196 9.25 6.48 -31.66
C MET A 196 9.20 4.96 -31.44
N ALA A 197 8.07 4.41 -31.01
CA ALA A 197 7.92 2.97 -30.75
C ALA A 197 8.13 2.11 -32.00
N ILE A 198 7.66 2.58 -33.17
CA ILE A 198 7.90 1.93 -34.46
C ILE A 198 9.37 2.04 -34.85
N ARG A 199 9.99 3.22 -34.71
CA ARG A 199 11.40 3.44 -35.05
C ARG A 199 12.33 2.55 -34.22
N GLU A 200 12.03 2.42 -32.93
CA GLU A 200 12.81 1.60 -32.00
C GLU A 200 12.41 0.12 -32.02
N SER A 201 11.49 -0.29 -32.92
CA SER A 201 10.97 -1.67 -33.02
C SER A 201 10.61 -2.28 -31.66
N MET A 202 9.95 -1.50 -30.80
CA MET A 202 9.70 -1.89 -29.39
C MET A 202 8.96 -3.22 -29.23
N THR A 203 8.20 -3.63 -30.25
CA THR A 203 7.37 -4.85 -30.25
C THR A 203 7.91 -5.97 -31.15
N GLU A 204 9.10 -5.81 -31.75
CA GLU A 204 9.67 -6.76 -32.71
C GLU A 204 11.04 -7.28 -32.25
N VAL A 205 11.62 -8.25 -32.97
CA VAL A 205 13.01 -8.66 -32.74
C VAL A 205 13.91 -7.54 -33.28
N PRO A 206 14.79 -6.95 -32.47
CA PRO A 206 15.72 -5.94 -32.97
C PRO A 206 16.62 -6.56 -34.04
N GLY A 207 16.57 -6.07 -35.28
CA GLY A 207 17.51 -6.43 -36.35
C GLY A 207 18.85 -5.67 -36.28
N GLY A 208 19.07 -4.92 -35.19
CA GLY A 208 20.24 -4.08 -34.98
C GLY A 208 21.38 -4.78 -34.22
N THR A 209 22.55 -4.14 -34.18
CA THR A 209 23.76 -4.64 -33.50
C THR A 209 23.71 -4.54 -31.97
N TYR A 210 22.75 -3.79 -31.41
CA TYR A 210 22.63 -3.58 -29.96
C TYR A 210 21.63 -4.55 -29.34
N THR A 211 22.12 -5.39 -28.43
CA THR A 211 21.30 -6.25 -27.58
C THR A 211 21.29 -5.70 -26.15
N PRO A 212 20.14 -5.26 -25.62
CA PRO A 212 20.07 -4.76 -24.24
C PRO A 212 20.23 -5.91 -23.24
N ASP A 213 20.74 -5.58 -22.05
CA ASP A 213 20.84 -6.53 -20.95
C ASP A 213 19.47 -7.04 -20.50
N ALA A 214 19.37 -8.34 -20.26
CA ALA A 214 18.14 -8.94 -19.76
C ALA A 214 17.87 -8.48 -18.32
N ILE A 215 16.69 -7.89 -18.09
CA ILE A 215 16.24 -7.50 -16.75
C ILE A 215 15.58 -8.71 -16.11
N PRO A 216 15.94 -9.06 -14.86
CA PRO A 216 15.29 -10.15 -14.16
C PRO A 216 13.84 -9.80 -13.81
N ASP A 217 12.98 -10.81 -13.82
CA ASP A 217 11.64 -10.69 -13.26
C ASP A 217 11.72 -10.63 -11.73
N MET A 218 11.47 -9.44 -11.17
CA MET A 218 11.58 -9.17 -9.74
C MET A 218 10.63 -10.03 -8.90
N TYR A 219 9.47 -10.39 -9.43
CA TYR A 219 8.52 -11.23 -8.71
C TYR A 219 9.06 -12.65 -8.61
N THR A 220 9.45 -13.24 -9.74
CA THR A 220 10.01 -14.60 -9.79
C THR A 220 11.28 -14.71 -8.96
N GLU A 221 12.20 -13.75 -9.07
CA GLU A 221 13.40 -13.69 -8.24
C GLU A 221 13.08 -13.56 -6.74
N GLY A 222 12.05 -12.77 -6.41
CA GLY A 222 11.57 -12.61 -5.04
C GLY A 222 11.11 -13.93 -4.43
N VAL A 223 10.34 -14.71 -5.18
CA VAL A 223 9.89 -16.05 -4.78
C VAL A 223 11.08 -16.98 -4.54
N VAL A 224 12.04 -17.03 -5.48
CA VAL A 224 13.22 -17.89 -5.37
C VAL A 224 14.05 -17.52 -4.14
N LYS A 225 14.25 -16.23 -3.87
CA LYS A 225 14.98 -15.77 -2.67
C LYS A 225 14.26 -16.19 -1.39
N LEU A 226 12.93 -16.04 -1.32
CA LEU A 226 12.14 -16.44 -0.17
C LEU A 226 12.21 -17.96 0.08
N GLN A 227 12.11 -18.77 -0.96
CA GLN A 227 12.22 -20.23 -0.87
C GLN A 227 13.59 -20.68 -0.38
N LYS A 228 14.67 -20.09 -0.93
CA LYS A 228 16.05 -20.35 -0.49
C LYS A 228 16.23 -20.01 0.98
N GLU A 229 15.74 -18.85 1.40
CA GLU A 229 15.84 -18.42 2.79
C GLU A 229 15.04 -19.30 3.74
N PHE A 230 13.81 -19.66 3.36
CA PHE A 230 12.98 -20.55 4.16
C PHE A 230 13.68 -21.89 4.42
N THR A 231 14.30 -22.46 3.39
CA THR A 231 15.03 -23.73 3.49
C THR A 231 16.28 -23.60 4.37
N ALA A 232 16.97 -22.45 4.32
CA ALA A 232 18.21 -22.25 5.07
C ALA A 232 18.00 -21.94 6.56
N ARG A 233 17.02 -21.09 6.89
CA ARG A 233 16.86 -20.54 8.26
C ARG A 233 15.41 -20.18 8.64
N GLY A 234 14.44 -20.55 7.81
CA GLY A 234 13.05 -20.13 7.98
C GLY A 234 12.80 -18.64 7.64
N LEU A 235 11.55 -18.21 7.84
CA LEU A 235 11.08 -16.84 7.55
C LEU A 235 10.68 -16.06 8.81
N GLU A 236 11.25 -16.45 9.95
CA GLU A 236 10.99 -15.89 11.28
C GLU A 236 11.16 -14.36 11.34
N ARG A 237 12.03 -13.79 10.49
CA ARG A 237 12.21 -12.35 10.40
C ARG A 237 10.93 -11.58 10.07
N PHE A 238 9.93 -12.22 9.48
CA PHE A 238 8.65 -11.58 9.14
C PHE A 238 7.61 -11.68 10.25
N LYS A 239 7.86 -12.45 11.32
CA LYS A 239 7.02 -12.36 12.51
C LYS A 239 7.12 -10.93 13.07
N PRO A 240 5.98 -10.26 13.29
CA PRO A 240 6.01 -8.99 13.99
C PRO A 240 6.45 -9.26 15.43
N ASN A 241 7.51 -8.58 15.87
CA ASN A 241 7.87 -8.57 17.28
C ASN A 241 6.88 -7.65 17.98
N SER A 242 6.00 -8.24 18.75
CA SER A 242 5.06 -7.52 19.59
C SER A 242 5.02 -8.22 20.94
N ASP A 243 6.03 -7.96 21.76
CA ASP A 243 6.13 -8.52 23.12
C ASP A 243 4.81 -8.29 23.88
N GLY A 244 4.17 -7.13 23.68
CA GLY A 244 2.86 -6.81 24.26
C GLY A 244 1.67 -7.62 23.74
N ILE A 245 1.66 -8.11 22.48
CA ILE A 245 0.53 -8.93 21.98
C ILE A 245 0.62 -10.36 22.51
N TYR A 246 1.83 -10.92 22.59
CA TYR A 246 2.01 -12.23 23.23
C TYR A 246 1.72 -12.17 24.73
N GLN A 247 2.11 -11.08 25.41
CA GLN A 247 1.72 -10.83 26.80
C GLN A 247 0.21 -10.73 26.99
N LEU A 248 -0.51 -10.04 26.09
CA LEU A 248 -1.98 -9.97 26.12
C LEU A 248 -2.62 -11.33 25.87
N GLN A 249 -2.04 -12.16 24.99
CA GLN A 249 -2.52 -13.52 24.75
C GLN A 249 -2.30 -14.42 25.98
N ASP A 250 -1.12 -14.34 26.59
CA ASP A 250 -0.80 -15.07 27.84
C ASP A 250 -1.69 -14.61 29.01
N GLU A 251 -2.05 -13.32 29.07
CA GLU A 251 -3.00 -12.78 30.05
C GLU A 251 -4.44 -13.22 29.79
N LEU A 252 -4.87 -13.29 28.53
CA LEU A 252 -6.19 -13.81 28.16
C LEU A 252 -6.31 -15.31 28.45
N ASP A 253 -5.28 -16.08 28.13
CA ASP A 253 -5.24 -17.52 28.40
C ASP A 253 -5.21 -17.80 29.92
N LYS A 254 -4.54 -16.95 30.71
CA LYS A 254 -4.62 -16.98 32.18
C LYS A 254 -6.01 -16.64 32.70
N MET A 255 -6.65 -15.58 32.19
CA MET A 255 -8.03 -15.24 32.58
C MET A 255 -9.01 -16.36 32.24
N GLU A 256 -8.85 -17.03 31.10
CA GLU A 256 -9.72 -18.15 30.72
C GLU A 256 -9.51 -19.38 31.61
N LEU A 257 -8.26 -19.64 32.05
CA LEU A 257 -7.98 -20.68 33.04
C LEU A 257 -8.54 -20.34 34.43
N ASP A 258 -8.42 -19.09 34.86
CA ASP A 258 -8.94 -18.64 36.15
C ASP A 258 -10.47 -18.72 36.18
N LEU A 259 -11.16 -18.34 35.09
CA LEU A 259 -12.61 -18.50 34.94
C LEU A 259 -13.04 -19.98 35.01
N LYS A 260 -12.31 -20.88 34.34
CA LYS A 260 -12.57 -22.33 34.41
C LYS A 260 -12.35 -22.89 35.81
N GLN A 261 -11.36 -22.38 36.56
CA GLN A 261 -11.15 -22.79 37.95
C GLN A 261 -12.27 -22.30 38.88
N ILE A 262 -12.79 -21.09 38.64
CA ILE A 262 -13.92 -20.54 39.41
C ILE A 262 -15.19 -21.35 39.15
N ASP A 263 -15.48 -21.74 37.91
CA ASP A 263 -16.63 -22.59 37.58
C ASP A 263 -16.53 -23.96 38.28
N VAL A 264 -15.35 -24.60 38.25
CA VAL A 264 -15.11 -25.89 38.94
C VAL A 264 -15.25 -25.77 40.47
N LEU A 265 -14.79 -24.66 41.06
CA LEU A 265 -14.98 -24.40 42.49
C LEU A 265 -16.45 -24.15 42.84
N SER A 266 -17.23 -23.53 41.96
CA SER A 266 -18.67 -23.31 42.14
C SER A 266 -19.48 -24.61 42.06
N GLU A 267 -19.09 -25.56 41.20
CA GLU A 267 -19.66 -26.91 41.12
C GLU A 267 -19.34 -27.75 42.37
N HIS A 268 -18.15 -27.58 42.95
CA HIS A 268 -17.80 -28.23 44.22
C HIS A 268 -18.51 -27.65 45.45
N LEU A 269 -18.82 -26.35 45.46
CA LEU A 269 -19.59 -25.71 46.54
C LEU A 269 -21.10 -26.01 46.46
N SER A 270 -21.64 -26.20 45.26
CA SER A 270 -23.04 -26.61 45.05
C SER A 270 -23.28 -28.10 45.30
N SER A 271 -22.25 -28.95 45.16
CA SER A 271 -22.34 -30.38 45.51
C SER A 271 -22.11 -30.67 47.00
N SER A 272 -21.39 -29.82 47.73
CA SER A 272 -21.16 -29.96 49.18
C SER A 272 -22.27 -29.36 50.06
N SER A 273 -23.18 -28.56 49.49
CA SER A 273 -24.34 -28.01 50.19
C SER A 273 -25.57 -28.95 50.23
N ASN A 274 -25.49 -30.11 49.58
CA ASN A 274 -26.55 -31.14 49.56
C ASN A 274 -26.32 -32.32 50.53
N SER A 275 -25.35 -32.24 51.46
CA SER A 275 -25.04 -33.36 52.39
C SER A 275 -25.17 -33.04 53.89
N SER A 276 -26.02 -32.10 54.28
CA SER A 276 -26.30 -31.85 55.71
C SER A 276 -27.77 -31.55 56.00
N VAL A 277 -28.67 -32.40 55.50
CA VAL A 277 -30.00 -32.57 56.08
C VAL A 277 -30.29 -34.07 55.99
N ASP A 278 -30.01 -34.80 57.05
CA ASP A 278 -30.72 -36.02 57.46
C ASP A 278 -30.23 -36.39 58.88
N ASP A 279 -31.17 -36.26 59.82
CA ASP A 279 -31.35 -36.88 61.15
C ASP A 279 -30.17 -36.99 62.16
#